data_AF-A0A949WT90-F1
#
_entry.id   AF-A0A949WT90-F1
#
_cell.length_a   1.000
_cell.length_b   1.000
_cell.length_c   1.000
_cell.angle_alpha   90.00
_cell.angle_beta   90.00
_cell.angle_gamma   90.00
#
_symmetry.space_group_name_H-M   'P 1'
#
loop_
_entity.id
_entity.type
_entity.pdbx_description
1 polymer ?
#
loop_
_entity_poly.entity_id
_entity_poly.type
_entity_poly.pdbx_seq_one_letter_code
_entity_poly.pdbx_strand_id
1 'polypeptide(L)'
;MNYIEKLNNHKEYLRNLILGDFNNPSNIKLFDLECGLGKTKTAVEVVTELYKINPNKKILFVTRFDDTVESVKNNSDFYNLIHSKINIMAKSNIAVAINKTTKYDYIPKYLEKFNVVVITHEKYKQISKYPKQVELFQKYMDILIVDEEINMVEAIKYSKKRMDWFSTVLPRWMRGRYEKVIRDIDLALSEQKEMLFLTFDINKNKEIRILKGQIKNFINDAYSRTQVKKDEKTGKDVSMVKRDFIEEVNEIYQIYNNQCIIMKNKICTYDKRIKYWLLKKNILLDANGGFNYIYRISDLFDTSTPQSKIINHSNCNLYVYNCNTTKYAKSKYKDFYEHVQEEVESIIKENDKVLVIGNKLDEKNLRFDNKNIAMNHFGNLNGKNAWKDFNKIFIIQTPNIPAEVYILKYMYYSQKIMNNKYTLYQHPENGVMKFKNEEFDKIRVSYISAELYQAIKRIQRKVNDDGLAVKADYYIINNDEGVVNLLIKQLKGINVYNLDFDVQRQERKEYDNSNRFKDSYADKFIKLLDSLDKGGYKKNWLREQIEYESKAQFSNKILNHPEVKKYMIYKNIINRGQRIIIV
;
A
#
# COMPACT_ATOMS: atom_id res chain seq x y z
N MET A 1 -30.57 14.68 -21.90
CA MET A 1 -29.16 15.09 -21.90
C MET A 1 -28.32 14.04 -22.60
N ASN A 2 -27.81 14.33 -23.80
CA ASN A 2 -26.95 13.42 -24.56
C ASN A 2 -25.53 13.35 -23.94
N TYR A 3 -24.68 12.43 -24.39
CA TYR A 3 -23.35 12.20 -23.82
C TYR A 3 -22.47 13.46 -23.84
N ILE A 4 -22.41 14.16 -24.98
CA ILE A 4 -21.59 15.36 -25.17
C ILE A 4 -22.02 16.47 -24.21
N GLU A 5 -23.33 16.69 -24.06
CA GLU A 5 -23.88 17.68 -23.13
C GLU A 5 -23.49 17.36 -21.67
N LYS A 6 -23.56 16.09 -21.25
CA LYS A 6 -23.10 15.68 -19.91
C LYS A 6 -21.60 15.90 -19.72
N LEU A 7 -20.78 15.54 -20.72
CA LEU A 7 -19.34 15.74 -20.66
C LEU A 7 -18.99 17.23 -20.55
N ASN A 8 -19.65 18.07 -21.35
CA ASN A 8 -19.47 19.52 -21.31
C ASN A 8 -19.91 20.10 -19.97
N ASN A 9 -21.03 19.65 -19.41
CA ASN A 9 -21.47 20.07 -18.07
C ASN A 9 -20.45 19.71 -16.98
N HIS A 10 -19.83 18.53 -17.05
CA HIS A 10 -18.75 18.17 -16.12
C HIS A 10 -17.50 19.03 -16.31
N LYS A 11 -17.13 19.35 -17.56
CA LYS A 11 -15.98 20.21 -17.85
C LYS A 11 -16.23 21.66 -17.41
N GLU A 12 -17.41 22.20 -17.67
CA GLU A 12 -17.83 23.52 -17.19
C GLU A 12 -17.90 23.56 -15.66
N TYR A 13 -18.33 22.48 -15.02
CA TYR A 13 -18.28 22.38 -13.57
C TYR A 13 -16.84 22.47 -13.04
N LEU A 14 -15.88 21.72 -13.62
CA LEU A 14 -14.46 21.87 -13.26
C LEU A 14 -13.94 23.28 -13.54
N ARG A 15 -14.34 23.87 -14.67
CA ARG A 15 -13.99 25.24 -15.02
C ARG A 15 -14.46 26.23 -13.96
N ASN A 16 -15.72 26.12 -13.54
CA ASN A 16 -16.30 26.94 -12.47
C ASN A 16 -15.64 26.71 -11.12
N LEU A 17 -15.23 25.49 -10.79
CA LEU A 17 -14.46 25.22 -9.56
C LEU A 17 -13.13 26.00 -9.56
N ILE A 18 -12.40 25.99 -10.68
CA ILE A 18 -11.09 26.65 -10.77
C ILE A 18 -11.22 28.18 -10.88
N LEU A 19 -12.12 28.68 -11.73
CA LEU A 19 -12.29 30.11 -12.01
C LEU A 19 -13.14 30.86 -10.97
N GLY A 20 -14.18 30.23 -10.42
CA GLY A 20 -15.17 30.90 -9.58
C GLY A 20 -14.61 31.39 -8.23
N ASP A 21 -15.34 32.26 -7.53
CA ASP A 21 -14.83 32.92 -6.31
C ASP A 21 -15.01 32.12 -5.01
N PHE A 22 -15.32 30.82 -5.10
CA PHE A 22 -15.43 29.96 -3.93
C PHE A 22 -14.08 29.82 -3.21
N ASN A 23 -14.08 30.18 -1.93
CA ASN A 23 -13.01 29.89 -1.00
C ASN A 23 -13.50 28.87 0.03
N ASN A 24 -12.79 27.75 0.13
CA ASN A 24 -13.02 26.77 1.18
C ASN A 24 -11.66 26.26 1.67
N PRO A 25 -11.11 26.93 2.68
CA PRO A 25 -9.81 26.58 3.22
C PRO A 25 -9.84 25.35 4.12
N SER A 26 -11.02 24.80 4.45
CA SER A 26 -11.16 23.65 5.36
C SER A 26 -11.32 22.31 4.65
N ASN A 27 -11.83 22.29 3.41
CA ASN A 27 -12.14 21.06 2.70
C ASN A 27 -11.55 21.05 1.28
N ILE A 28 -11.43 19.85 0.72
CA ILE A 28 -11.02 19.59 -0.66
C ILE A 28 -12.26 19.23 -1.48
N LYS A 29 -12.53 19.99 -2.54
CA LYS A 29 -13.62 19.66 -3.46
C LYS A 29 -13.19 18.51 -4.37
N LEU A 30 -13.97 17.43 -4.35
CA LEU A 30 -13.69 16.24 -5.15
C LEU A 30 -14.31 16.35 -6.55
N PHE A 31 -13.52 16.07 -7.57
CA PHE A 31 -13.93 15.99 -8.97
C PHE A 31 -13.59 14.60 -9.52
N ASP A 32 -14.62 13.76 -9.68
CA ASP A 32 -14.58 12.34 -9.97
C ASP A 32 -15.01 11.90 -11.39
N LEU A 33 -14.87 12.81 -12.36
CA LEU A 33 -15.01 12.49 -13.78
C LEU A 33 -14.17 11.26 -14.18
N GLU A 34 -14.72 10.41 -15.04
CA GLU A 34 -14.13 9.11 -15.39
C GLU A 34 -12.72 9.23 -16.01
N CYS A 35 -11.92 8.17 -15.86
CA CYS A 35 -10.62 8.05 -16.52
C CYS A 35 -10.78 8.14 -18.04
N GLY A 36 -9.87 8.83 -18.72
CA GLY A 36 -9.88 8.98 -20.18
C GLY A 36 -10.66 10.18 -20.71
N LEU A 37 -11.50 10.82 -19.90
CA LEU A 37 -12.32 11.98 -20.33
C LEU A 37 -11.63 13.34 -20.24
N GLY A 38 -10.32 13.36 -19.94
CA GLY A 38 -9.50 14.56 -20.04
C GLY A 38 -9.46 15.48 -18.82
N LYS A 39 -9.75 14.99 -17.60
CA LYS A 39 -9.66 15.77 -16.34
C LYS A 39 -8.44 16.70 -16.25
N THR A 40 -7.25 16.11 -16.30
CA THR A 40 -5.97 16.86 -16.21
C THR A 40 -5.81 17.83 -17.38
N LYS A 41 -6.27 17.46 -18.58
CA LYS A 41 -6.22 18.34 -19.77
C LYS A 41 -7.11 19.56 -19.58
N THR A 42 -8.35 19.37 -19.15
CA THR A 42 -9.29 20.46 -18.86
C THR A 42 -8.78 21.33 -17.71
N ALA A 43 -8.21 20.74 -16.66
CA ALA A 43 -7.60 21.53 -15.59
C ALA A 43 -6.46 22.42 -16.12
N VAL A 44 -5.58 21.89 -16.99
CA VAL A 44 -4.50 22.67 -17.63
C VAL A 44 -5.06 23.79 -18.50
N GLU A 45 -6.08 23.52 -19.32
CA GLU A 45 -6.77 24.52 -20.16
C GLU A 45 -7.31 25.67 -19.30
N VAL A 46 -8.03 25.35 -18.22
CA VAL A 46 -8.65 26.35 -17.34
C VAL A 46 -7.61 27.09 -16.50
N VAL A 47 -6.52 26.45 -16.09
CA VAL A 47 -5.40 27.14 -15.40
C VAL A 47 -4.77 28.20 -16.30
N THR A 48 -4.56 27.89 -17.59
CA THR A 48 -4.08 28.86 -18.57
C THR A 48 -5.10 29.99 -18.80
N GLU A 49 -6.39 29.68 -18.82
CA GLU A 49 -7.47 30.69 -18.88
C GLU A 49 -7.44 31.62 -17.66
N LEU A 50 -7.33 31.06 -16.46
CA LEU A 50 -7.27 31.83 -15.21
C LEU A 50 -6.11 32.83 -15.24
N TYR A 51 -4.92 32.42 -15.71
CA TYR A 51 -3.78 33.33 -15.83
C TYR A 51 -4.08 34.53 -16.75
N LYS A 52 -4.80 34.32 -17.85
CA LYS A 52 -5.17 35.40 -18.78
C LYS A 52 -6.19 36.37 -18.18
N ILE A 53 -7.11 35.86 -17.36
CA ILE A 53 -8.15 36.68 -16.71
C ILE A 53 -7.62 37.36 -15.45
N ASN A 54 -6.82 36.66 -14.65
CA ASN A 54 -6.32 37.12 -13.36
C ASN A 54 -4.87 36.63 -13.14
N PRO A 55 -3.87 37.36 -13.67
CA PRO A 55 -2.46 36.98 -13.56
C PRO A 55 -1.89 37.12 -12.14
N ASN A 56 -2.67 37.58 -11.16
CA ASN A 56 -2.24 37.64 -9.76
C ASN A 56 -2.54 36.35 -9.00
N LYS A 57 -3.44 35.50 -9.52
CA LYS A 57 -3.76 34.21 -8.88
C LYS A 57 -2.62 33.24 -9.08
N LYS A 58 -2.24 32.56 -8.00
CA LYS A 58 -1.17 31.56 -8.02
C LYS A 58 -1.69 30.17 -7.69
N ILE A 59 -1.23 29.19 -8.46
CA ILE A 59 -1.69 27.81 -8.41
C ILE A 59 -0.53 26.90 -8.04
N LEU A 60 -0.80 26.02 -7.08
CA LEU A 60 -0.01 24.83 -6.83
C LEU A 60 -0.70 23.62 -7.48
N PHE A 61 -0.03 23.02 -8.45
CA PHE A 61 -0.48 21.80 -9.11
C PHE A 61 0.32 20.60 -8.59
N VAL A 62 -0.34 19.58 -8.08
CA VAL A 62 0.28 18.41 -7.44
C VAL A 62 -0.01 17.16 -8.26
N THR A 63 1.03 16.47 -8.74
CA THR A 63 0.89 15.30 -9.63
C THR A 63 1.76 14.12 -9.18
N ARG A 64 1.45 12.89 -9.61
CA ARG A 64 2.23 11.69 -9.26
C ARG A 64 3.64 11.67 -9.88
N PHE A 65 3.82 12.29 -11.04
CA PHE A 65 5.08 12.19 -11.78
C PHE A 65 6.11 13.20 -11.31
N ASP A 66 7.37 12.79 -11.42
CA ASP A 66 8.48 13.72 -11.41
C ASP A 66 8.43 14.49 -12.73
N ASP A 67 7.71 15.61 -12.74
CA ASP A 67 7.58 16.51 -13.90
C ASP A 67 8.91 17.27 -14.16
N THR A 68 10.02 16.54 -14.23
CA THR A 68 11.38 17.09 -14.30
C THR A 68 12.02 16.77 -15.63
N VAL A 69 12.76 17.74 -16.16
CA VAL A 69 13.53 17.61 -17.41
C VAL A 69 14.54 16.46 -17.35
N GLU A 70 15.12 16.17 -16.17
CA GLU A 70 16.06 15.05 -15.98
C GLU A 70 15.42 13.66 -16.11
N SER A 71 14.11 13.53 -15.84
CA SER A 71 13.40 12.25 -16.01
C SER A 71 13.06 11.94 -17.47
N VAL A 72 13.19 12.94 -18.34
CA VAL A 72 12.85 12.90 -19.76
C VAL A 72 14.10 12.52 -20.54
N LYS A 73 14.25 11.23 -20.85
CA LYS A 73 15.33 10.76 -21.74
C LYS A 73 15.13 11.19 -23.20
N ASN A 74 13.91 11.58 -23.60
CA ASN A 74 13.51 11.88 -24.97
C ASN A 74 12.67 13.17 -25.08
N ASN A 75 12.97 14.06 -26.02
CA ASN A 75 12.25 15.34 -26.24
C ASN A 75 10.71 15.21 -26.37
N SER A 76 10.17 14.06 -26.78
CA SER A 76 8.72 13.83 -26.87
C SER A 76 8.00 13.80 -25.52
N ASP A 77 8.68 13.42 -24.43
CA ASP A 77 8.08 13.36 -23.10
C ASP A 77 8.08 14.73 -22.40
N PHE A 78 8.94 15.65 -22.83
CA PHE A 78 8.99 17.02 -22.31
C PHE A 78 7.69 17.79 -22.58
N TYR A 79 7.11 17.61 -23.78
CA TYR A 79 5.80 18.15 -24.17
C TYR A 79 4.64 17.53 -23.38
N ASN A 80 4.87 16.41 -22.69
CA ASN A 80 3.85 15.77 -21.87
C ASN A 80 3.79 16.30 -20.43
N LEU A 81 4.82 17.00 -19.97
CA LEU A 81 4.89 17.60 -18.63
C LEU A 81 3.85 18.72 -18.46
N ILE A 82 3.24 18.79 -17.28
CA ILE A 82 2.13 19.72 -17.01
C ILE A 82 2.58 21.18 -17.16
N HIS A 83 3.72 21.55 -16.55
CA HIS A 83 4.24 22.92 -16.63
C HIS A 83 4.57 23.35 -18.07
N SER A 84 5.15 22.45 -18.87
CA SER A 84 5.46 22.71 -20.29
C SER A 84 4.18 22.96 -21.10
N LYS A 85 3.15 22.13 -20.91
CA LYS A 85 1.83 22.31 -21.57
C LYS A 85 1.22 23.67 -21.21
N ILE A 86 1.24 24.04 -19.94
CA ILE A 86 0.73 25.33 -19.47
C ILE A 86 1.49 26.48 -20.13
N ASN A 87 2.82 26.43 -20.16
CA ASN A 87 3.65 27.48 -20.77
C ASN A 87 3.40 27.63 -22.27
N ILE A 88 3.30 26.51 -23.00
CA ILE A 88 3.00 26.50 -24.44
C ILE A 88 1.63 27.13 -24.70
N MET A 89 0.61 26.72 -23.95
CA MET A 89 -0.76 27.23 -24.11
C MET A 89 -0.91 28.69 -23.69
N ALA A 90 -0.14 29.13 -22.68
CA ALA A 90 -0.07 30.51 -22.24
C ALA A 90 0.76 31.40 -23.17
N LYS A 91 1.58 30.80 -24.04
CA LYS A 91 2.62 31.49 -24.84
C LYS A 91 3.55 32.35 -23.98
N SER A 92 3.81 31.91 -22.74
CA SER A 92 4.62 32.61 -21.74
C SER A 92 5.15 31.63 -20.69
N ASN A 93 6.25 31.98 -20.03
CA ASN A 93 6.89 31.16 -19.00
C ASN A 93 6.28 31.42 -17.62
N ILE A 94 5.06 30.93 -17.41
CA ILE A 94 4.25 31.17 -16.21
C ILE A 94 4.27 30.00 -15.22
N ALA A 95 4.75 28.84 -15.65
CA ALA A 95 4.73 27.59 -14.92
C ALA A 95 6.14 26.99 -14.75
N VAL A 96 6.42 26.45 -13.57
CA VAL A 96 7.68 25.75 -13.25
C VAL A 96 7.42 24.48 -12.45
N ALA A 97 8.25 23.45 -12.63
CA ALA A 97 8.24 22.26 -11.78
C ALA A 97 9.32 22.33 -10.69
N ILE A 98 8.96 21.94 -9.47
CA ILE A 98 9.85 21.79 -8.32
C ILE A 98 9.82 20.35 -7.85
N ASN A 99 11.00 19.75 -7.64
CA ASN A 99 11.12 18.34 -7.30
C ASN A 99 11.72 18.14 -5.90
N LYS A 100 12.02 16.87 -5.57
CA LYS A 100 12.64 16.49 -4.29
C LYS A 100 14.09 16.99 -4.15
N THR A 101 14.81 17.23 -5.24
CA THR A 101 16.21 17.67 -5.24
C THR A 101 16.36 19.19 -5.21
N THR A 102 15.31 19.94 -5.53
CA THR A 102 15.30 21.40 -5.43
C THR A 102 15.63 21.85 -4.00
N LYS A 103 16.74 22.59 -3.85
CA LYS A 103 17.17 23.11 -2.55
C LYS A 103 16.14 24.10 -2.02
N TYR A 104 15.94 24.06 -0.71
CA TYR A 104 14.94 24.87 -0.01
C TYR A 104 15.07 26.37 -0.30
N ASP A 105 16.31 26.89 -0.34
CA ASP A 105 16.58 28.33 -0.53
C ASP A 105 16.16 28.87 -1.90
N TYR A 106 15.95 28.00 -2.90
CA TYR A 106 15.44 28.39 -4.22
C TYR A 106 13.91 28.41 -4.29
N ILE A 107 13.22 27.73 -3.37
CA ILE A 107 11.76 27.62 -3.40
C ILE A 107 11.09 29.00 -3.35
N PRO A 108 11.45 29.94 -2.44
CA PRO A 108 10.83 31.27 -2.41
C PRO A 108 10.90 32.00 -3.76
N LYS A 109 12.05 31.92 -4.45
CA LYS A 109 12.24 32.57 -5.76
C LYS A 109 11.29 32.00 -6.82
N TYR A 110 11.06 30.69 -6.81
CA TYR A 110 10.09 30.07 -7.73
C TYR A 110 8.66 30.46 -7.39
N LEU A 111 8.30 30.45 -6.09
CA LEU A 111 6.97 30.84 -5.65
C LEU A 111 6.66 32.32 -5.95
N GLU A 112 7.66 33.20 -5.91
CA GLU A 112 7.54 34.61 -6.26
C GLU A 112 7.40 34.84 -7.76
N LYS A 113 8.24 34.18 -8.56
CA LYS A 113 8.34 34.42 -10.00
C LYS A 113 7.22 33.80 -10.82
N PHE A 114 6.75 32.61 -10.46
CA PHE A 114 5.84 31.82 -11.31
C PHE A 114 4.41 31.87 -10.79
N ASN A 115 3.46 31.87 -11.72
CA ASN A 115 2.02 31.79 -11.43
C ASN A 115 1.59 30.37 -11.12
N VAL A 116 2.22 29.39 -11.76
CA VAL A 116 1.92 27.97 -11.54
C VAL A 116 3.18 27.26 -11.09
N VAL A 117 3.09 26.58 -9.96
CA VAL A 117 4.16 25.71 -9.48
C VAL A 117 3.63 24.28 -9.47
N VAL A 118 4.34 23.41 -10.16
CA VAL A 118 4.02 21.98 -10.24
C VAL A 118 4.95 21.21 -9.29
N ILE A 119 4.39 20.39 -8.41
CA ILE A 119 5.17 19.53 -7.51
C ILE A 119 4.67 18.08 -7.56
N THR A 120 5.53 17.16 -7.13
CA THR A 120 5.17 15.75 -7.02
C THR A 120 4.38 15.47 -5.75
N HIS A 121 3.59 14.38 -5.74
CA HIS A 121 2.95 13.83 -4.53
C HIS A 121 3.97 13.64 -3.39
N GLU A 122 5.15 13.12 -3.71
CA GLU A 122 6.23 12.93 -2.73
C GLU A 122 6.75 14.25 -2.17
N LYS A 123 6.90 15.29 -3.01
CA LYS A 123 7.31 16.62 -2.54
C LYS A 123 6.23 17.24 -1.64
N TYR A 124 4.96 17.08 -1.98
CA TYR A 124 3.84 17.55 -1.15
C TYR A 124 3.87 16.91 0.26
N LYS A 125 4.08 15.58 0.35
CA LYS A 125 4.27 14.87 1.62
C LYS A 125 5.55 15.27 2.35
N GLN A 126 6.63 15.61 1.64
CA GLN A 126 7.84 16.10 2.28
C GLN A 126 7.61 17.47 2.92
N ILE A 127 6.93 18.38 2.21
CA ILE A 127 6.59 19.72 2.71
C ILE A 127 5.70 19.62 3.95
N SER A 128 4.71 18.73 3.96
CA SER A 128 3.79 18.57 5.09
C SER A 128 4.50 18.26 6.40
N LYS A 129 5.67 17.60 6.36
CA LYS A 129 6.49 17.27 7.54
C LYS A 129 7.12 18.51 8.21
N TYR A 130 7.09 19.68 7.56
CA TYR A 130 7.76 20.90 8.01
C TYR A 130 6.81 22.11 7.95
N PRO A 131 6.23 22.54 9.10
CA PRO A 131 5.24 23.62 9.14
C PRO A 131 5.66 24.93 8.45
N LYS A 132 6.92 25.36 8.64
CA LYS A 132 7.45 26.57 7.97
C LYS A 132 7.44 26.48 6.44
N GLN A 133 7.60 25.28 5.88
CA GLN A 133 7.50 25.10 4.43
C GLN A 133 6.04 25.17 3.97
N VAL A 134 5.12 24.58 4.73
CA VAL A 134 3.68 24.70 4.47
C VAL A 134 3.26 26.17 4.49
N GLU A 135 3.64 26.92 5.53
CA GLU A 135 3.38 28.36 5.66
C GLU A 135 3.93 29.15 4.47
N LEU A 136 5.12 28.80 3.99
CA LEU A 136 5.71 29.43 2.81
C LEU A 136 4.81 29.22 1.57
N PHE A 137 4.36 28.00 1.30
CA PHE A 137 3.47 27.76 0.16
C PHE A 137 2.11 28.45 0.34
N GLN A 138 1.53 28.41 1.55
CA GLN A 138 0.27 29.08 1.87
C GLN A 138 0.33 30.60 1.74
N LYS A 139 1.50 31.21 1.95
CA LYS A 139 1.74 32.64 1.76
C LYS A 139 1.68 33.04 0.28
N TYR A 140 2.25 32.24 -0.62
CA TYR A 140 2.41 32.60 -2.03
C TYR A 140 1.34 32.00 -2.97
N MET A 141 0.64 30.94 -2.56
CA MET A 141 -0.29 30.20 -3.43
C MET A 141 -1.74 30.35 -2.98
N ASP A 142 -2.66 30.47 -3.94
CA ASP A 142 -4.09 30.63 -3.67
C ASP A 142 -4.86 29.33 -3.86
N ILE A 143 -4.54 28.58 -4.93
CA ILE A 143 -5.33 27.43 -5.40
C ILE A 143 -4.47 26.17 -5.38
N LEU A 144 -4.96 25.11 -4.75
CA LEU A 144 -4.39 23.78 -4.76
C LEU A 144 -5.19 22.90 -5.73
N ILE A 145 -4.53 22.35 -6.73
CA ILE A 145 -5.08 21.31 -7.61
C ILE A 145 -4.25 20.05 -7.42
N VAL A 146 -4.88 18.97 -7.01
CA VAL A 146 -4.23 17.66 -6.84
C VAL A 146 -4.77 16.70 -7.91
N ASP A 147 -3.88 16.12 -8.71
CA ASP A 147 -4.21 15.06 -9.67
C ASP A 147 -3.97 13.69 -9.01
N GLU A 148 -5.04 12.90 -8.89
CA GLU A 148 -5.15 11.59 -8.21
C GLU A 148 -4.93 11.62 -6.68
N GLU A 149 -5.45 10.63 -5.93
CA GLU A 149 -5.19 10.48 -4.49
C GLU A 149 -3.68 10.44 -4.20
N ILE A 150 -3.26 11.30 -3.26
CA ILE A 150 -1.95 11.22 -2.62
C ILE A 150 -2.05 10.16 -1.53
N ASN A 151 -1.19 9.14 -1.58
CA ASN A 151 -1.11 8.17 -0.50
C ASN A 151 -0.46 8.80 0.75
N MET A 152 -1.30 9.39 1.62
CA MET A 152 -0.85 10.08 2.83
C MET A 152 -0.40 9.14 3.96
N VAL A 153 -0.78 7.87 3.91
CA VAL A 153 -0.53 6.92 4.99
C VAL A 153 0.79 6.20 4.77
N GLU A 154 1.87 6.79 5.28
CA GLU A 154 3.17 6.11 5.40
C GLU A 154 3.18 5.25 6.66
N ALA A 155 2.96 3.94 6.48
CA ALA A 155 2.89 2.99 7.58
C ALA A 155 4.27 2.78 8.23
N ILE A 156 4.39 3.21 9.48
CA ILE A 156 5.52 2.93 10.36
C ILE A 156 5.32 1.54 10.94
N LYS A 157 6.31 0.66 10.77
CA LYS A 157 6.27 -0.71 11.31
C LYS A 157 7.51 -0.94 12.16
N TYR A 158 7.28 -1.28 13.42
CA TYR A 158 8.33 -1.41 14.42
C TYR A 158 8.29 -2.81 15.04
N SER A 159 9.44 -3.47 15.06
CA SER A 159 9.58 -4.86 15.51
C SER A 159 10.88 -5.00 16.28
N LYS A 160 11.02 -6.05 17.11
CA LYS A 160 12.28 -6.34 17.82
C LYS A 160 13.49 -6.35 16.89
N LYS A 161 13.36 -6.99 15.72
CA LYS A 161 14.42 -7.00 14.70
C LYS A 161 14.84 -5.60 14.24
N ARG A 162 13.90 -4.67 14.07
CA ARG A 162 14.19 -3.27 13.70
C ARG A 162 14.87 -2.55 14.87
N MET A 163 14.42 -2.82 16.09
CA MET A 163 14.99 -2.24 17.30
C MET A 163 16.45 -2.65 17.49
N ASP A 164 16.73 -3.94 17.38
CA ASP A 164 18.06 -4.52 17.49
C ASP A 164 18.98 -3.96 16.41
N TRP A 165 18.51 -3.96 15.15
CA TRP A 165 19.24 -3.35 14.04
C TRP A 165 19.61 -1.89 14.32
N PHE A 166 18.67 -1.06 14.76
CA PHE A 166 18.98 0.34 15.00
C PHE A 166 19.98 0.52 16.17
N SER A 167 19.89 -0.32 17.21
CA SER A 167 20.90 -0.35 18.28
C SER A 167 22.30 -0.67 17.72
N THR A 168 22.41 -1.62 16.79
CA THR A 168 23.70 -2.02 16.20
C THR A 168 24.37 -0.89 15.41
N VAL A 169 23.60 -0.11 14.64
CA VAL A 169 24.13 0.99 13.81
C VAL A 169 24.38 2.27 14.59
N LEU A 170 23.95 2.36 15.86
CA LEU A 170 24.26 3.48 16.75
C LEU A 170 25.66 3.32 17.38
N PRO A 171 26.38 4.45 17.61
CA PRO A 171 27.61 4.44 18.40
C PRO A 171 27.37 3.83 19.79
N ARG A 172 28.32 3.04 20.30
CA ARG A 172 28.18 2.31 21.59
C ARG A 172 27.68 3.21 22.74
N TRP A 173 28.22 4.42 22.85
CA TRP A 173 27.87 5.38 23.90
C TRP A 173 26.43 5.94 23.80
N MET A 174 25.77 5.82 22.64
CA MET A 174 24.35 6.20 22.48
C MET A 174 23.37 5.08 22.82
N ARG A 175 23.81 3.81 22.80
CA ARG A 175 22.92 2.65 22.86
C ARG A 175 22.09 2.59 24.15
N GLY A 176 22.69 2.82 25.31
CA GLY A 176 21.96 2.84 26.58
C GLY A 176 20.86 3.91 26.63
N ARG A 177 21.03 5.04 25.93
CA ARG A 177 19.97 6.06 25.84
C ARG A 177 18.86 5.64 24.89
N TYR A 178 19.24 5.03 23.76
CA TYR A 178 18.28 4.45 22.84
C TYR A 178 17.43 3.37 23.53
N GLU A 179 18.06 2.43 24.25
CA GLU A 179 17.39 1.39 25.04
C GLU A 179 16.38 1.99 26.04
N LYS A 180 16.75 3.06 26.75
CA LYS A 180 15.82 3.79 27.65
C LYS A 180 14.60 4.36 26.91
N VAL A 181 14.78 4.80 25.66
CA VAL A 181 13.70 5.33 24.81
C VAL A 181 12.80 4.20 24.33
N ILE A 182 13.33 3.05 23.92
CA ILE A 182 12.55 1.95 23.34
C ILE A 182 12.04 0.91 24.33
N ARG A 183 12.42 0.99 25.61
CA ARG A 183 12.06 -0.03 26.63
C ARG A 183 10.57 -0.39 26.64
N ASP A 184 9.69 0.62 26.64
CA ASP A 184 8.26 0.37 26.76
C ASP A 184 7.67 -0.22 25.45
N ILE A 185 8.27 0.12 24.30
CA ILE A 185 8.00 -0.51 23.01
C ILE A 185 8.42 -1.98 23.02
N ASP A 186 9.60 -2.31 23.58
CA ASP A 186 10.09 -3.69 23.68
C ASP A 186 9.19 -4.54 24.59
N LEU A 187 8.79 -3.99 25.74
CA LEU A 187 7.86 -4.64 26.66
C LEU A 187 6.52 -4.93 25.98
N ALA A 188 5.95 -3.93 25.30
CA ALA A 188 4.70 -4.12 24.56
C ALA A 188 4.81 -5.24 23.51
N LEU A 189 5.92 -5.31 22.77
CA LEU A 189 6.17 -6.38 21.79
C LEU A 189 6.46 -7.75 22.42
N SER A 190 6.91 -7.79 23.67
CA SER A 190 7.23 -9.02 24.41
C SER A 190 5.99 -9.64 25.06
N GLU A 191 5.13 -8.80 25.62
CA GLU A 191 4.00 -9.19 26.44
C GLU A 191 2.73 -9.37 25.60
N GLN A 192 2.51 -8.52 24.59
CA GLN A 192 1.29 -8.53 23.79
C GLN A 192 1.43 -9.46 22.58
N LYS A 193 0.81 -10.64 22.70
CA LYS A 193 0.77 -11.64 21.62
C LYS A 193 -0.47 -11.52 20.73
N GLU A 194 -1.47 -10.75 21.15
CA GLU A 194 -2.74 -10.58 20.47
C GLU A 194 -2.79 -9.33 19.59
N MET A 195 -3.76 -9.28 18.67
CA MET A 195 -3.98 -8.12 17.82
C MET A 195 -4.88 -7.11 18.53
N LEU A 196 -4.34 -5.92 18.84
CA LEU A 196 -5.07 -4.90 19.59
C LEU A 196 -4.66 -3.47 19.20
N PHE A 197 -5.49 -2.50 19.58
CA PHE A 197 -5.15 -1.09 19.58
C PHE A 197 -4.36 -0.74 20.85
N LEU A 198 -3.26 -0.01 20.66
CA LEU A 198 -2.35 0.38 21.72
C LEU A 198 -2.15 1.90 21.71
N THR A 199 -2.20 2.51 22.89
CA THR A 199 -1.70 3.87 23.12
C THR A 199 -0.71 3.79 24.28
N PHE A 200 0.39 4.53 24.19
CA PHE A 200 1.34 4.64 25.29
C PHE A 200 0.95 5.80 26.19
N ASP A 201 0.64 5.52 27.45
CA ASP A 201 0.32 6.56 28.44
C ASP A 201 1.59 7.25 29.01
N ILE A 202 2.77 6.79 28.58
CA ILE A 202 4.07 7.30 29.02
C ILE A 202 4.59 8.34 28.03
N ASN A 203 4.93 9.52 28.53
CA ASN A 203 5.55 10.57 27.72
C ASN A 203 7.08 10.41 27.65
N LYS A 204 7.61 10.09 26.46
CA LYS A 204 9.06 9.97 26.18
C LYS A 204 9.64 11.15 25.41
N ASN A 205 8.89 12.24 25.25
CA ASN A 205 9.25 13.32 24.34
C ASN A 205 10.57 14.01 24.71
N LYS A 206 10.90 14.08 26.01
CA LYS A 206 12.18 14.64 26.49
C LYS A 206 13.36 13.75 26.10
N GLU A 207 13.29 12.47 26.39
CA GLU A 207 14.33 11.47 26.08
C GLU A 207 14.57 11.37 24.58
N ILE A 208 13.49 11.33 23.79
CA ILE A 208 13.53 11.31 22.33
C ILE A 208 14.20 12.58 21.80
N ARG A 209 13.86 13.75 22.35
CA ARG A 209 14.48 15.03 21.96
C ARG A 209 15.98 15.05 22.24
N ILE A 210 16.39 14.53 23.39
CA ILE A 210 17.82 14.42 23.76
C ILE A 210 18.53 13.48 22.79
N LEU A 211 18.00 12.28 22.55
CA LEU A 211 18.58 11.31 21.60
C LEU A 211 18.72 11.92 20.19
N LYS A 212 17.66 12.57 19.71
CA LYS A 212 17.66 13.29 18.42
C LYS A 212 18.71 14.41 18.37
N GLY A 213 18.86 15.16 19.47
CA GLY A 213 19.89 16.20 19.60
C GLY A 213 21.30 15.62 19.53
N GLN A 214 21.55 14.49 20.18
CA GLN A 214 22.84 13.82 20.10
C GLN A 214 23.14 13.28 18.71
N ILE A 215 22.17 12.67 18.02
CA ILE A 215 22.31 12.26 16.62
C ILE A 215 22.68 13.48 15.76
N LYS A 216 22.00 14.61 15.95
CA LYS A 216 22.30 15.85 15.21
C LYS A 216 23.70 16.39 15.48
N ASN A 217 24.19 16.30 16.71
CA ASN A 217 25.48 16.92 17.06
C ASN A 217 26.67 16.00 16.78
N PHE A 218 26.51 14.69 16.93
CA PHE A 218 27.63 13.75 16.96
C PHE A 218 27.66 12.73 15.80
N ILE A 219 26.52 12.45 15.16
CA ILE A 219 26.54 11.63 13.93
C ILE A 219 26.85 12.54 12.75
N ASN A 220 27.96 12.28 12.07
CA ASN A 220 28.37 12.97 10.85
C ASN A 220 28.16 12.07 9.61
N ASP A 221 28.35 12.65 8.42
CA ASP A 221 28.11 11.93 7.16
C ASP A 221 29.11 10.78 6.95
N ALA A 222 30.36 10.95 7.43
CA ALA A 222 31.37 9.90 7.36
C ALA A 222 30.94 8.66 8.15
N TYR A 223 30.54 8.82 9.41
CA TYR A 223 30.00 7.74 10.23
C TYR A 223 28.77 7.11 9.58
N SER A 224 27.82 7.95 9.14
CA SER A 224 26.56 7.47 8.56
C SER A 224 26.80 6.52 7.38
N ARG A 225 27.75 6.85 6.50
CA ARG A 225 28.06 6.05 5.30
C ARG A 225 28.71 4.69 5.61
N THR A 226 29.30 4.52 6.80
CA THR A 226 29.81 3.21 7.26
C THR A 226 28.71 2.24 7.67
N GLN A 227 27.50 2.76 7.92
CA GLN A 227 26.35 1.96 8.34
C GLN A 227 25.46 1.63 7.15
N VAL A 228 24.75 0.50 7.24
CA VAL A 228 23.89 0.01 6.17
C VAL A 228 22.47 -0.22 6.64
N LYS A 229 21.53 0.06 5.74
CA LYS A 229 20.11 -0.29 5.86
C LYS A 229 19.68 -1.09 4.64
N LYS A 230 18.59 -1.84 4.76
CA LYS A 230 17.98 -2.48 3.59
C LYS A 230 17.10 -1.50 2.85
N ASP A 231 17.32 -1.36 1.55
CA ASP A 231 16.40 -0.66 0.67
C ASP A 231 15.09 -1.44 0.57
N GLU A 232 13.96 -0.80 0.87
CA GLU A 232 12.66 -1.46 0.93
C GLU A 232 12.18 -1.97 -0.44
N LYS A 233 12.63 -1.35 -1.53
CA LYS A 233 12.19 -1.68 -2.90
C LYS A 233 12.98 -2.83 -3.51
N THR A 234 14.28 -2.90 -3.22
CA THR A 234 15.22 -3.84 -3.84
C THR A 234 15.71 -4.91 -2.87
N GLY A 235 15.57 -4.70 -1.56
CA GLY A 235 16.08 -5.57 -0.50
C GLY A 235 17.61 -5.55 -0.34
N LYS A 236 18.31 -4.71 -1.11
CA LYS A 236 19.76 -4.57 -1.10
C LYS A 236 20.22 -3.69 0.05
N ASP A 237 21.41 -3.93 0.54
CA ASP A 237 22.04 -3.06 1.53
C ASP A 237 22.48 -1.76 0.85
N VAL A 238 22.13 -0.64 1.47
CA VAL A 238 22.49 0.71 1.03
C VAL A 238 23.07 1.50 2.19
N SER A 239 24.09 2.32 1.91
CA SER A 239 24.71 3.18 2.91
C SER A 239 23.69 4.16 3.50
N MET A 240 23.76 4.34 4.81
CA MET A 240 22.92 5.30 5.51
C MET A 240 23.44 6.74 5.33
N VAL A 241 22.51 7.68 5.44
CA VAL A 241 22.80 9.11 5.60
C VAL A 241 22.34 9.57 6.98
N LYS A 242 22.88 10.69 7.48
CA LYS A 242 22.50 11.24 8.80
C LYS A 242 20.99 11.39 8.97
N ARG A 243 20.28 11.73 7.90
CA ARG A 243 18.81 11.83 7.88
C ARG A 243 18.12 10.53 8.26
N ASP A 244 18.68 9.37 7.92
CA ASP A 244 18.08 8.07 8.24
C ASP A 244 18.01 7.84 9.75
N PHE A 245 19.06 8.19 10.49
CA PHE A 245 19.05 8.15 11.96
C PHE A 245 18.02 9.10 12.56
N ILE A 246 17.87 10.29 11.98
CA ILE A 246 16.90 11.28 12.44
C ILE A 246 15.47 10.80 12.19
N GLU A 247 15.20 10.19 11.04
CA GLU A 247 13.87 9.65 10.73
C GLU A 247 13.53 8.44 11.60
N GLU A 248 14.48 7.55 11.90
CA GLU A 248 14.21 6.44 12.83
C GLU A 248 13.74 6.95 14.21
N VAL A 249 14.40 7.99 14.74
CA VAL A 249 13.98 8.60 16.01
C VAL A 249 12.64 9.35 15.88
N ASN A 250 12.33 9.92 14.70
CA ASN A 250 11.01 10.48 14.45
C ASN A 250 9.92 9.40 14.41
N GLU A 251 10.21 8.21 13.87
CA GLU A 251 9.25 7.11 13.84
C GLU A 251 8.95 6.61 15.26
N ILE A 252 9.97 6.49 16.11
CA ILE A 252 9.78 6.19 17.54
C ILE A 252 8.91 7.27 18.22
N TYR A 253 9.13 8.54 17.87
CA TYR A 253 8.27 9.62 18.35
C TYR A 253 6.81 9.42 17.94
N GLN A 254 6.54 8.98 16.70
CA GLN A 254 5.16 8.70 16.27
C GLN A 254 4.53 7.57 17.08
N ILE A 255 5.28 6.52 17.43
CA ILE A 255 4.77 5.40 18.23
C ILE A 255 4.27 5.87 19.61
N TYR A 256 5.02 6.74 20.29
CA TYR A 256 4.61 7.26 21.60
C TYR A 256 3.50 8.32 21.55
N ASN A 257 3.34 9.02 20.42
CA ASN A 257 2.41 10.15 20.29
C ASN A 257 1.23 9.86 19.35
N ASN A 258 1.03 8.60 18.98
CA ASN A 258 -0.06 8.15 18.14
C ASN A 258 -0.69 6.88 18.70
N GLN A 259 -1.96 6.69 18.35
CA GLN A 259 -2.58 5.38 18.47
C GLN A 259 -1.88 4.43 17.51
N CYS A 260 -1.58 3.25 18.02
CA CYS A 260 -0.90 2.18 17.34
C CYS A 260 -1.79 0.96 17.25
N ILE A 261 -1.42 0.02 16.39
CA ILE A 261 -1.94 -1.34 16.38
C ILE A 261 -0.79 -2.30 16.59
N ILE A 262 -1.01 -3.33 17.41
CA ILE A 262 -0.11 -4.48 17.47
C ILE A 262 -0.66 -5.55 16.53
N MET A 263 0.15 -5.97 15.57
CA MET A 263 -0.20 -7.08 14.68
C MET A 263 1.04 -7.84 14.24
N LYS A 264 1.00 -9.18 14.36
CA LYS A 264 2.08 -10.09 13.92
C LYS A 264 3.46 -9.72 14.49
N ASN A 265 3.52 -9.48 15.81
CA ASN A 265 4.74 -9.08 16.54
C ASN A 265 5.36 -7.78 16.03
N LYS A 266 4.53 -6.84 15.58
CA LYS A 266 4.92 -5.50 15.17
C LYS A 266 3.97 -4.47 15.74
N ILE A 267 4.50 -3.34 16.16
CA ILE A 267 3.73 -2.12 16.39
C ILE A 267 3.65 -1.39 15.05
N CYS A 268 2.44 -1.10 14.59
CA CYS A 268 2.21 -0.32 13.40
C CYS A 268 1.51 0.98 13.75
N THR A 269 1.95 2.07 13.14
CA THR A 269 1.30 3.39 13.19
C THR A 269 1.57 4.14 11.88
N TYR A 270 1.26 5.42 11.81
CA TYR A 270 1.58 6.28 10.66
C TYR A 270 2.20 7.60 11.11
N ASP A 271 2.88 8.28 10.19
CA ASP A 271 3.47 9.59 10.44
C ASP A 271 2.40 10.69 10.42
N LYS A 272 1.95 11.15 11.60
CA LYS A 272 0.95 12.22 11.74
C LYS A 272 1.39 13.56 11.15
N ARG A 273 2.68 13.74 10.87
CA ARG A 273 3.19 14.94 10.20
C ARG A 273 2.80 14.96 8.72
N ILE A 274 2.40 13.83 8.15
CA ILE A 274 1.91 13.75 6.78
C ILE A 274 0.42 14.03 6.77
N LYS A 275 0.08 15.28 6.53
CA LYS A 275 -1.30 15.75 6.42
C LYS A 275 -1.51 16.49 5.11
N TYR A 276 -2.74 16.42 4.61
CA TYR A 276 -3.20 17.41 3.65
C TYR A 276 -3.03 18.81 4.26
N TRP A 277 -2.30 19.66 3.58
CA TRP A 277 -2.20 21.08 3.86
C TRP A 277 -2.90 21.85 2.76
N LEU A 278 -3.80 22.71 3.17
CA LEU A 278 -4.76 23.34 2.29
C LEU A 278 -4.31 24.77 1.94
N LEU A 279 -4.75 25.22 0.78
CA LEU A 279 -4.72 26.62 0.35
C LEU A 279 -6.15 27.21 0.48
N LYS A 280 -6.36 28.41 -0.07
CA LYS A 280 -7.67 29.08 0.01
C LYS A 280 -8.76 28.33 -0.76
N LYS A 281 -8.35 27.69 -1.86
CA LYS A 281 -9.21 26.85 -2.71
C LYS A 281 -8.51 25.52 -2.98
N ASN A 282 -9.21 24.40 -2.81
CA ASN A 282 -8.62 23.06 -2.89
C ASN A 282 -9.48 22.14 -3.76
N ILE A 283 -8.88 21.55 -4.79
CA ILE A 283 -9.55 20.68 -5.76
C ILE A 283 -8.74 19.39 -5.89
N LEU A 284 -9.41 18.24 -5.83
CA LEU A 284 -8.83 16.92 -6.07
C LEU A 284 -9.50 16.27 -7.29
N LEU A 285 -8.71 15.96 -8.30
CA LEU A 285 -9.12 15.28 -9.53
C LEU A 285 -8.85 13.78 -9.36
N ASP A 286 -9.87 12.98 -9.04
CA ASP A 286 -9.69 11.53 -8.88
C ASP A 286 -10.91 10.76 -9.40
N ALA A 287 -10.71 9.94 -10.44
CA ALA A 287 -11.80 9.17 -11.06
C ALA A 287 -12.51 8.19 -10.11
N ASN A 288 -11.84 7.81 -9.02
CA ASN A 288 -12.36 6.91 -8.01
C ASN A 288 -13.14 7.65 -6.92
N GLY A 289 -13.23 8.97 -7.00
CA GLY A 289 -13.84 9.82 -5.97
C GLY A 289 -15.24 9.37 -5.54
N GLY A 290 -16.09 8.96 -6.50
CA GLY A 290 -17.45 8.52 -6.21
C GLY A 290 -17.59 7.21 -5.44
N PHE A 291 -16.55 6.35 -5.39
CA PHE A 291 -16.68 5.01 -4.79
C PHE A 291 -15.53 4.58 -3.87
N ASN A 292 -14.40 5.29 -3.86
CA ASN A 292 -13.34 5.00 -2.89
C ASN A 292 -13.78 5.42 -1.49
N TYR A 293 -13.84 4.46 -0.56
CA TYR A 293 -14.48 4.63 0.73
C TYR A 293 -13.77 5.66 1.63
N ILE A 294 -12.48 5.91 1.41
CA ILE A 294 -11.71 6.89 2.19
C ILE A 294 -12.28 8.31 2.11
N TYR A 295 -12.89 8.67 0.97
CA TYR A 295 -13.47 10.01 0.78
C TYR A 295 -14.77 10.18 1.56
N ARG A 296 -15.49 9.08 1.81
CA ARG A 296 -16.79 9.11 2.51
C ARG A 296 -16.63 9.17 4.02
N ILE A 297 -15.56 8.59 4.56
CA ILE A 297 -15.30 8.53 6.00
C ILE A 297 -14.54 9.74 6.53
N SER A 298 -14.10 10.65 5.65
CA SER A 298 -13.25 11.78 6.03
C SER A 298 -13.96 13.10 5.79
N ASP A 299 -14.00 13.93 6.83
CA ASP A 299 -14.59 15.27 6.76
C ASP A 299 -13.78 16.24 5.88
N LEU A 300 -12.57 15.84 5.46
CA LEU A 300 -11.69 16.63 4.62
C LEU A 300 -12.23 16.78 3.19
N PHE A 301 -12.95 15.78 2.67
CA PHE A 301 -13.35 15.75 1.27
C PHE A 301 -14.82 16.12 1.13
N ASP A 302 -15.08 17.15 0.34
CA ASP A 302 -16.45 17.49 -0.03
C ASP A 302 -16.90 16.63 -1.21
N THR A 303 -17.79 15.68 -0.90
CA THR A 303 -18.41 14.71 -1.82
C THR A 303 -19.86 15.07 -2.16
N SER A 304 -20.33 16.28 -1.81
CA SER A 304 -21.74 16.71 -1.95
C SER A 304 -22.26 16.75 -3.39
N THR A 305 -21.37 16.86 -4.38
CA THR A 305 -21.72 16.90 -5.81
C THR A 305 -21.05 15.75 -6.57
N PRO A 306 -21.53 14.51 -6.36
CA PRO A 306 -21.00 13.35 -7.06
C PRO A 306 -21.24 13.49 -8.57
N GLN A 307 -20.22 13.24 -9.39
CA GLN A 307 -20.41 13.24 -10.84
C GLN A 307 -20.82 11.85 -11.31
N SER A 308 -21.92 11.80 -12.06
CA SER A 308 -22.39 10.53 -12.63
C SER A 308 -21.38 9.96 -13.63
N LYS A 309 -21.27 8.63 -13.69
CA LYS A 309 -20.53 7.93 -14.74
C LYS A 309 -21.30 8.05 -16.06
N ILE A 310 -20.65 8.50 -17.13
CA ILE A 310 -21.33 8.90 -18.38
C ILE A 310 -21.00 7.99 -19.56
N ILE A 311 -19.90 7.24 -19.51
CA ILE A 311 -19.54 6.27 -20.54
C ILE A 311 -20.44 5.04 -20.42
N ASN A 312 -20.97 4.57 -21.54
CA ASN A 312 -21.70 3.31 -21.65
C ASN A 312 -20.75 2.18 -22.12
N HIS A 313 -20.67 1.09 -21.37
CA HIS A 313 -19.83 -0.08 -21.62
C HIS A 313 -20.60 -1.26 -22.23
N SER A 314 -21.80 -1.06 -22.78
CA SER A 314 -22.62 -2.15 -23.35
C SER A 314 -22.00 -2.88 -24.54
N ASN A 315 -20.98 -2.31 -25.18
CA ASN A 315 -20.19 -2.96 -26.23
C ASN A 315 -18.94 -3.69 -25.71
N CYS A 316 -18.67 -3.62 -24.41
CA CYS A 316 -17.53 -4.23 -23.78
C CYS A 316 -17.96 -5.49 -23.02
N ASN A 317 -17.01 -6.38 -22.77
CA ASN A 317 -17.22 -7.60 -22.00
C ASN A 317 -16.28 -7.64 -20.81
N LEU A 318 -16.77 -8.13 -19.67
CA LEU A 318 -16.00 -8.42 -18.48
C LEU A 318 -16.08 -9.93 -18.21
N TYR A 319 -14.96 -10.61 -18.36
CA TYR A 319 -14.78 -12.03 -18.04
C TYR A 319 -14.11 -12.14 -16.67
N VAL A 320 -14.78 -12.79 -15.73
CA VAL A 320 -14.35 -12.93 -14.34
C VAL A 320 -13.99 -14.39 -14.08
N TYR A 321 -12.69 -14.65 -13.92
CA TYR A 321 -12.16 -15.93 -13.50
C TYR A 321 -12.13 -16.00 -11.97
N ASN A 322 -12.89 -16.95 -11.40
CA ASN A 322 -13.01 -17.10 -9.95
C ASN A 322 -11.79 -17.82 -9.35
N CYS A 323 -10.68 -17.10 -9.17
CA CYS A 323 -9.47 -17.65 -8.56
C CYS A 323 -8.71 -16.61 -7.71
N ASN A 324 -8.10 -17.07 -6.60
CA ASN A 324 -7.33 -16.22 -5.71
C ASN A 324 -5.94 -15.93 -6.28
N THR A 325 -5.70 -14.66 -6.66
CA THR A 325 -4.44 -14.21 -7.25
C THR A 325 -3.55 -13.42 -6.31
N THR A 326 -3.69 -13.58 -4.99
CA THR A 326 -2.70 -13.04 -4.06
C THR A 326 -1.34 -13.72 -4.26
N LYS A 327 -0.24 -13.02 -3.99
CA LYS A 327 1.12 -13.59 -4.12
C LYS A 327 1.28 -14.93 -3.39
N TYR A 328 0.69 -15.04 -2.20
CA TYR A 328 0.72 -16.27 -1.41
C TYR A 328 -0.14 -17.38 -2.03
N ALA A 329 -1.36 -17.07 -2.50
CA ALA A 329 -2.19 -18.08 -3.17
C ALA A 329 -1.51 -18.62 -4.43
N LYS A 330 -0.93 -17.72 -5.26
CA LYS A 330 -0.21 -18.12 -6.48
C LYS A 330 0.95 -19.07 -6.23
N SER A 331 1.69 -18.89 -5.14
CA SER A 331 2.78 -19.81 -4.77
C SER A 331 2.33 -21.24 -4.45
N LYS A 332 1.02 -21.47 -4.28
CA LYS A 332 0.43 -22.79 -4.02
C LYS A 332 -0.13 -23.46 -5.27
N TYR A 333 -0.17 -22.79 -6.41
CA TYR A 333 -0.59 -23.41 -7.67
C TYR A 333 0.64 -24.03 -8.35
N LYS A 334 0.46 -25.16 -9.03
CA LYS A 334 1.54 -25.85 -9.77
C LYS A 334 1.78 -25.17 -11.13
N ASP A 335 0.69 -24.79 -11.78
CA ASP A 335 0.53 -24.55 -13.21
C ASP A 335 -0.10 -23.18 -13.51
N PHE A 336 -0.19 -22.29 -12.51
CA PHE A 336 -0.87 -21.00 -12.66
C PHE A 336 -0.34 -20.15 -13.83
N TYR A 337 0.97 -20.06 -13.99
CA TYR A 337 1.56 -19.24 -15.05
C TYR A 337 1.39 -19.88 -16.43
N GLU A 338 1.42 -21.20 -16.52
CA GLU A 338 1.15 -21.95 -17.74
C GLU A 338 -0.30 -21.73 -18.20
N HIS A 339 -1.27 -21.91 -17.30
CA HIS A 339 -2.68 -21.65 -17.59
C HIS A 339 -2.95 -20.20 -17.96
N VAL A 340 -2.32 -19.23 -17.26
CA VAL A 340 -2.44 -17.81 -17.66
C VAL A 340 -1.92 -17.60 -19.08
N GLN A 341 -0.80 -18.23 -19.43
CA GLN A 341 -0.21 -18.08 -20.75
C GLN A 341 -1.12 -18.68 -21.83
N GLU A 342 -1.59 -19.91 -21.63
CA GLU A 342 -2.54 -20.59 -22.52
C GLU A 342 -3.82 -19.79 -22.71
N GLU A 343 -4.42 -19.29 -21.63
CA GLU A 343 -5.64 -18.47 -21.70
C GLU A 343 -5.41 -17.18 -22.48
N VAL A 344 -4.32 -16.45 -22.21
CA VAL A 344 -3.99 -15.21 -22.92
C VAL A 344 -3.73 -15.47 -24.41
N GLU A 345 -3.05 -16.56 -24.75
CA GLU A 345 -2.77 -16.94 -26.13
C GLU A 345 -4.02 -17.44 -26.87
N SER A 346 -4.95 -18.13 -26.17
CA SER A 346 -6.20 -18.62 -26.77
C SER A 346 -7.15 -17.49 -27.17
N ILE A 347 -7.14 -16.37 -26.44
CA ILE A 347 -8.04 -15.24 -26.71
C ILE A 347 -7.51 -14.30 -27.79
N ILE A 348 -6.24 -14.38 -28.21
CA ILE A 348 -5.67 -13.42 -29.16
C ILE A 348 -6.04 -13.77 -30.61
N LYS A 349 -6.58 -12.79 -31.33
CA LYS A 349 -6.78 -12.86 -32.79
C LYS A 349 -5.75 -11.98 -33.50
N GLU A 350 -5.64 -12.12 -34.83
CA GLU A 350 -4.61 -11.46 -35.65
C GLU A 350 -4.45 -9.95 -35.40
N ASN A 351 -5.55 -9.23 -35.11
CA ASN A 351 -5.55 -7.78 -34.87
C ASN A 351 -5.70 -7.37 -33.39
N ASP A 352 -5.76 -8.33 -32.47
CA ASP A 352 -5.91 -8.02 -31.05
C ASP A 352 -4.58 -7.58 -30.44
N LYS A 353 -4.67 -6.66 -29.48
CA LYS A 353 -3.55 -6.25 -28.62
C LYS A 353 -3.97 -6.43 -27.17
N VAL A 354 -3.17 -7.19 -26.42
CA VAL A 354 -3.49 -7.63 -25.06
C VAL A 354 -2.52 -7.02 -24.05
N LEU A 355 -3.05 -6.35 -23.03
CA LEU A 355 -2.27 -5.88 -21.90
C LEU A 355 -2.45 -6.84 -20.72
N VAL A 356 -1.40 -7.55 -20.34
CA VAL A 356 -1.38 -8.40 -19.15
C VAL A 356 -0.84 -7.61 -17.97
N ILE A 357 -1.53 -7.66 -16.82
CA ILE A 357 -1.20 -6.91 -15.61
C ILE A 357 -1.06 -7.83 -14.41
N GLY A 358 0.14 -7.85 -13.84
CA GLY A 358 0.45 -8.59 -12.62
C GLY A 358 1.21 -7.77 -11.59
N ASN A 359 2.10 -8.45 -10.88
CA ASN A 359 3.15 -7.87 -10.05
C ASN A 359 4.54 -8.08 -10.70
N LYS A 360 5.60 -7.51 -10.12
CA LYS A 360 6.98 -7.64 -10.65
C LYS A 360 7.53 -9.08 -10.73
N LEU A 361 7.01 -10.00 -9.92
CA LEU A 361 7.36 -11.41 -10.00
C LEU A 361 6.64 -12.08 -11.17
N ASP A 362 5.39 -11.71 -11.42
CA ASP A 362 4.64 -12.21 -12.58
C ASP A 362 5.30 -11.79 -13.90
N GLU A 363 5.80 -10.55 -14.00
CA GLU A 363 6.58 -10.10 -15.17
C GLU A 363 7.85 -10.91 -15.43
N LYS A 364 8.41 -11.55 -14.38
CA LYS A 364 9.59 -12.40 -14.53
C LYS A 364 9.22 -13.82 -14.96
N ASN A 365 8.07 -14.29 -14.50
CA ASN A 365 7.62 -15.67 -14.68
C ASN A 365 6.82 -15.86 -15.97
N LEU A 366 6.16 -14.82 -16.48
CA LEU A 366 5.44 -14.84 -17.75
C LEU A 366 6.29 -14.16 -18.82
N ARG A 367 6.44 -14.84 -19.96
CA ARG A 367 7.04 -14.29 -21.17
C ARG A 367 6.14 -14.62 -22.33
N PHE A 368 5.80 -13.60 -23.09
CA PHE A 368 5.01 -13.72 -24.30
C PHE A 368 5.90 -13.37 -25.49
N ASP A 369 6.07 -14.31 -26.41
CA ASP A 369 6.84 -14.07 -27.64
C ASP A 369 6.02 -13.25 -28.66
N ASN A 370 4.70 -13.23 -28.51
CA ASN A 370 3.80 -12.47 -29.36
C ASN A 370 3.91 -10.95 -29.09
N LYS A 371 4.34 -10.19 -30.11
CA LYS A 371 4.55 -8.73 -30.06
C LYS A 371 3.28 -7.93 -29.77
N ASN A 372 2.10 -8.52 -29.95
CA ASN A 372 0.81 -7.88 -29.64
C ASN A 372 0.43 -8.01 -28.16
N ILE A 373 1.22 -8.75 -27.37
CA ILE A 373 1.02 -8.89 -25.93
C ILE A 373 2.04 -8.02 -25.20
N ALA A 374 1.55 -7.13 -24.35
CA ALA A 374 2.38 -6.34 -23.44
C ALA A 374 2.15 -6.80 -22.01
N MET A 375 3.22 -7.10 -21.28
CA MET A 375 3.16 -7.43 -19.85
C MET A 375 3.61 -6.23 -19.01
N ASN A 376 2.89 -5.93 -17.93
CA ASN A 376 3.27 -4.89 -16.98
C ASN A 376 2.76 -5.19 -15.55
N HIS A 377 3.05 -4.32 -14.59
CA HIS A 377 2.58 -4.41 -13.21
C HIS A 377 1.87 -3.14 -12.72
N PHE A 378 0.98 -3.29 -11.73
CA PHE A 378 0.16 -2.20 -11.17
C PHE A 378 0.96 -0.93 -10.83
N GLY A 379 2.16 -1.07 -10.25
CA GLY A 379 3.03 0.05 -9.89
C GLY A 379 3.53 0.90 -11.06
N ASN A 380 3.31 0.48 -12.31
CA ASN A 380 3.82 1.12 -13.51
C ASN A 380 2.72 1.49 -14.54
N LEU A 381 1.44 1.35 -14.17
CA LEU A 381 0.30 1.69 -15.03
C LEU A 381 -0.03 3.18 -15.02
N ASN A 382 0.17 3.82 -13.88
CA ASN A 382 -0.35 5.16 -13.65
C ASN A 382 0.28 6.18 -14.59
N GLY A 383 -0.58 7.08 -15.10
CA GLY A 383 -0.36 8.15 -16.09
C GLY A 383 0.42 7.82 -17.36
N LYS A 384 0.55 6.54 -17.72
CA LYS A 384 1.01 6.14 -19.06
C LYS A 384 -0.18 5.96 -20.01
N ASN A 385 0.05 6.31 -21.28
CA ASN A 385 -0.91 6.15 -22.38
C ASN A 385 -0.46 5.11 -23.42
N ALA A 386 0.56 4.31 -23.08
CA ALA A 386 1.18 3.34 -23.99
C ALA A 386 0.19 2.28 -24.51
N TRP A 387 -0.85 1.97 -23.74
CA TRP A 387 -1.81 0.91 -24.06
C TRP A 387 -3.18 1.42 -24.52
N LYS A 388 -3.30 2.71 -24.86
CA LYS A 388 -4.60 3.32 -25.20
C LYS A 388 -5.32 2.66 -26.39
N ASP A 389 -4.56 2.04 -27.29
CA ASP A 389 -5.05 1.38 -28.52
C ASP A 389 -5.11 -0.14 -28.37
N PHE A 390 -4.90 -0.67 -27.16
CA PHE A 390 -5.15 -2.08 -26.85
C PHE A 390 -6.65 -2.31 -26.70
N ASN A 391 -7.14 -3.47 -27.11
CA ASN A 391 -8.55 -3.83 -27.04
C ASN A 391 -8.83 -4.95 -26.02
N LYS A 392 -7.79 -5.56 -25.46
CA LYS A 392 -7.91 -6.58 -24.41
C LYS A 392 -6.99 -6.29 -23.24
N ILE A 393 -7.45 -6.60 -22.03
CA ILE A 393 -6.66 -6.51 -20.80
C ILE A 393 -6.88 -7.76 -19.97
N PHE A 394 -5.81 -8.30 -19.41
CA PHE A 394 -5.85 -9.51 -18.59
C PHE A 394 -5.17 -9.23 -17.25
N ILE A 395 -5.95 -9.16 -16.18
CA ILE A 395 -5.47 -8.84 -14.83
C ILE A 395 -5.33 -10.11 -14.01
N ILE A 396 -4.09 -10.50 -13.70
CA ILE A 396 -3.72 -11.78 -13.06
C ILE A 396 -3.23 -11.61 -11.61
N GLN A 397 -3.47 -10.44 -11.03
CA GLN A 397 -3.04 -10.11 -9.68
C GLN A 397 -4.12 -9.26 -9.00
N THR A 398 -4.50 -9.67 -7.79
CA THR A 398 -5.27 -8.82 -6.89
C THR A 398 -4.32 -7.77 -6.27
N PRO A 399 -4.50 -6.45 -6.50
CA PRO A 399 -3.63 -5.39 -5.98
C PRO A 399 -3.87 -5.14 -4.49
N ASN A 400 -3.51 -6.10 -3.65
CA ASN A 400 -3.71 -6.06 -2.21
C ASN A 400 -2.53 -5.39 -1.49
N ILE A 401 -2.79 -4.63 -0.43
CA ILE A 401 -1.77 -4.05 0.46
C ILE A 401 -1.80 -4.74 1.83
N PRO A 402 -0.75 -4.59 2.67
CA PRO A 402 -0.72 -5.25 3.98
C PRO A 402 -1.92 -4.83 4.85
N ALA A 403 -2.48 -5.77 5.60
CA ALA A 403 -3.72 -5.58 6.36
C ALA A 403 -3.65 -4.39 7.34
N GLU A 404 -2.49 -4.17 7.97
CA GLU A 404 -2.26 -3.02 8.85
C GLU A 404 -2.50 -1.70 8.14
N VAL A 405 -2.20 -1.60 6.84
CA VAL A 405 -2.32 -0.34 6.09
C VAL A 405 -3.78 0.04 5.87
N TYR A 406 -4.69 -0.93 5.69
CA TYR A 406 -6.12 -0.64 5.61
C TYR A 406 -6.66 -0.07 6.92
N ILE A 407 -6.25 -0.64 8.05
CA ILE A 407 -6.62 -0.16 9.39
C ILE A 407 -6.05 1.24 9.62
N LEU A 408 -4.77 1.47 9.28
CA LEU A 408 -4.14 2.79 9.40
C LEU A 408 -4.79 3.83 8.48
N LYS A 409 -5.25 3.45 7.27
CA LYS A 409 -6.06 4.32 6.41
C LYS A 409 -7.38 4.70 7.08
N TYR A 410 -8.07 3.77 7.74
CA TYR A 410 -9.28 4.11 8.49
C TYR A 410 -8.98 5.10 9.61
N MET A 411 -7.98 4.82 10.46
CA MET A 411 -7.58 5.69 11.56
C MET A 411 -7.21 7.09 11.07
N TYR A 412 -6.46 7.17 9.96
CA TYR A 412 -6.05 8.43 9.35
C TYR A 412 -7.21 9.24 8.79
N TYR A 413 -8.08 8.62 7.99
CA TYR A 413 -9.12 9.37 7.27
C TYR A 413 -10.33 9.67 8.14
N SER A 414 -10.72 8.75 9.03
CA SER A 414 -11.86 8.96 9.93
C SER A 414 -11.55 9.84 11.14
N GLN A 415 -10.28 9.96 11.52
CA GLN A 415 -9.81 10.64 12.75
C GLN A 415 -10.49 10.11 14.03
N LYS A 416 -11.16 8.96 13.98
CA LYS A 416 -11.83 8.35 15.13
C LYS A 416 -10.81 7.66 16.02
N ILE A 417 -10.95 7.85 17.33
CA ILE A 417 -10.20 7.10 18.33
C ILE A 417 -10.75 5.67 18.37
N MET A 418 -9.88 4.70 18.10
CA MET A 418 -10.24 3.29 18.12
C MET A 418 -10.04 2.69 19.51
N ASN A 419 -10.73 1.58 19.78
CA ASN A 419 -10.53 0.80 20.99
C ASN A 419 -10.69 -0.68 20.68
N ASN A 420 -10.44 -1.55 21.65
CA ASN A 420 -10.46 -3.00 21.45
C ASN A 420 -11.88 -3.61 21.28
N LYS A 421 -12.94 -2.78 21.25
CA LYS A 421 -14.26 -3.24 20.74
C LYS A 421 -14.22 -3.44 19.22
N TYR A 422 -13.34 -2.74 18.52
CA TYR A 422 -13.10 -2.93 17.11
C TYR A 422 -12.18 -4.12 16.91
N THR A 423 -12.68 -5.14 16.22
CA THR A 423 -11.89 -6.34 15.90
C THR A 423 -10.90 -6.08 14.77
N LEU A 424 -9.62 -6.37 15.02
CA LEU A 424 -8.55 -6.32 14.01
C LEU A 424 -8.43 -7.62 13.20
N TYR A 425 -9.21 -8.65 13.56
CA TYR A 425 -9.09 -9.97 12.99
C TYR A 425 -9.62 -10.01 11.56
N GLN A 426 -8.89 -10.75 10.73
CA GLN A 426 -9.36 -11.19 9.42
C GLN A 426 -9.83 -12.64 9.51
N HIS A 427 -10.79 -12.99 8.67
CA HIS A 427 -11.28 -14.36 8.52
C HIS A 427 -11.26 -14.75 7.04
N PRO A 428 -10.96 -16.02 6.72
CA PRO A 428 -11.08 -16.51 5.36
C PRO A 428 -12.56 -16.72 5.02
N GLU A 429 -12.98 -16.23 3.85
CA GLU A 429 -14.29 -16.46 3.27
C GLU A 429 -14.10 -16.65 1.77
N ASN A 430 -14.52 -17.80 1.22
CA ASN A 430 -14.32 -18.17 -0.19
C ASN A 430 -12.87 -18.01 -0.68
N GLY A 431 -11.91 -18.28 0.22
CA GLY A 431 -10.47 -18.14 -0.06
C GLY A 431 -9.95 -16.69 -0.01
N VAL A 432 -10.78 -15.70 0.28
CA VAL A 432 -10.40 -14.29 0.48
C VAL A 432 -10.27 -14.00 1.97
N MET A 433 -9.21 -13.29 2.38
CA MET A 433 -9.09 -12.82 3.77
C MET A 433 -9.83 -11.49 3.93
N LYS A 434 -11.00 -11.52 4.57
CA LYS A 434 -11.83 -10.33 4.84
C LYS A 434 -11.67 -9.85 6.28
N PHE A 435 -11.77 -8.55 6.51
CA PHE A 435 -11.83 -8.02 7.87
C PHE A 435 -13.18 -8.36 8.51
N LYS A 436 -13.18 -8.74 9.79
CA LYS A 436 -14.43 -8.87 10.56
C LYS A 436 -15.09 -7.51 10.81
N ASN A 437 -14.28 -6.45 10.89
CA ASN A 437 -14.80 -5.09 10.95
C ASN A 437 -15.13 -4.60 9.53
N GLU A 438 -16.41 -4.27 9.31
CA GLU A 438 -16.92 -3.87 7.99
C GLU A 438 -16.26 -2.61 7.45
N GLU A 439 -15.90 -1.64 8.31
CA GLU A 439 -15.29 -0.39 7.86
C GLU A 439 -13.89 -0.63 7.28
N PHE A 440 -13.10 -1.51 7.90
CA PHE A 440 -11.81 -1.91 7.35
C PHE A 440 -11.97 -2.68 6.05
N ASP A 441 -12.99 -3.54 5.95
CA ASP A 441 -13.25 -4.30 4.72
C ASP A 441 -13.74 -3.39 3.58
N LYS A 442 -14.57 -2.39 3.86
CA LYS A 442 -15.00 -1.38 2.88
C LYS A 442 -13.81 -0.63 2.28
N ILE A 443 -12.82 -0.23 3.09
CA ILE A 443 -11.57 0.36 2.57
C ILE A 443 -10.81 -0.63 1.69
N ARG A 444 -10.69 -1.89 2.13
CA ARG A 444 -10.00 -2.95 1.36
C ARG A 444 -10.66 -3.16 0.00
N VAL A 445 -11.98 -3.37 -0.02
CA VAL A 445 -12.78 -3.60 -1.22
C VAL A 445 -12.71 -2.38 -2.14
N SER A 446 -12.91 -1.17 -1.61
CA SER A 446 -12.88 0.04 -2.45
C SER A 446 -11.51 0.33 -3.03
N TYR A 447 -10.44 0.09 -2.27
CA TYR A 447 -9.06 0.23 -2.75
C TYR A 447 -8.74 -0.73 -3.88
N ILE A 448 -9.01 -2.03 -3.70
CA ILE A 448 -8.73 -3.05 -4.72
C ILE A 448 -9.55 -2.74 -5.98
N SER A 449 -10.83 -2.41 -5.82
CA SER A 449 -11.72 -2.07 -6.95
C SER A 449 -11.24 -0.83 -7.69
N ALA A 450 -10.72 0.17 -6.99
CA ALA A 450 -10.17 1.39 -7.59
C ALA A 450 -8.93 1.09 -8.46
N GLU A 451 -8.01 0.25 -7.98
CA GLU A 451 -6.83 -0.17 -8.74
C GLU A 451 -7.21 -0.98 -10.00
N LEU A 452 -8.19 -1.90 -9.89
CA LEU A 452 -8.71 -2.66 -11.04
C LEU A 452 -9.39 -1.74 -12.05
N TYR A 453 -10.24 -0.82 -11.59
CA TYR A 453 -10.92 0.15 -12.44
C TYR A 453 -9.89 1.01 -13.20
N GLN A 454 -8.89 1.56 -12.51
CA GLN A 454 -7.84 2.34 -13.14
C GLN A 454 -7.04 1.52 -14.17
N ALA A 455 -6.79 0.24 -13.91
CA ALA A 455 -6.10 -0.67 -14.83
C ALA A 455 -6.92 -0.89 -16.11
N ILE A 456 -8.21 -1.24 -15.99
CA ILE A 456 -9.12 -1.45 -17.13
C ILE A 456 -9.18 -0.21 -18.02
N LYS A 457 -9.25 0.98 -17.42
CA LYS A 457 -9.28 2.25 -18.16
C LYS A 457 -7.94 2.62 -18.82
N ARG A 458 -6.90 1.77 -18.77
CA ARG A 458 -5.65 2.00 -19.52
C ARG A 458 -5.77 1.62 -20.99
N ILE A 459 -6.66 0.70 -21.33
CA ILE A 459 -6.92 0.25 -22.69
C ILE A 459 -8.16 0.93 -23.28
N GLN A 460 -8.30 0.86 -24.59
CA GLN A 460 -9.42 1.36 -25.40
C GLN A 460 -10.16 2.57 -24.82
N ARG A 461 -9.45 3.70 -24.72
CA ARG A 461 -10.00 4.94 -24.10
C ARG A 461 -10.92 5.75 -25.01
N LYS A 462 -11.26 5.22 -26.18
CA LYS A 462 -12.11 5.88 -27.17
C LYS A 462 -13.58 5.57 -26.87
N VAL A 463 -14.40 6.60 -27.04
CA VAL A 463 -15.87 6.55 -26.97
C VAL A 463 -16.39 7.26 -28.21
N ASN A 464 -17.50 6.78 -28.77
CA ASN A 464 -18.16 7.45 -29.88
C ASN A 464 -18.95 8.69 -29.40
N ASP A 465 -19.57 9.41 -30.34
CA ASP A 465 -20.32 10.64 -30.07
C ASP A 465 -21.55 10.43 -29.17
N ASP A 466 -22.06 9.20 -29.11
CA ASP A 466 -23.17 8.79 -28.23
C ASP A 466 -22.71 8.37 -26.82
N GLY A 467 -21.39 8.40 -26.55
CA GLY A 467 -20.81 7.98 -25.28
C GLY A 467 -20.67 6.48 -25.09
N LEU A 468 -20.82 5.70 -26.17
CA LEU A 468 -20.63 4.27 -26.19
C LEU A 468 -19.14 3.95 -26.31
N ALA A 469 -18.62 3.18 -25.37
CA ALA A 469 -17.25 2.68 -25.40
C ALA A 469 -17.04 1.80 -26.63
N VAL A 470 -15.89 1.96 -27.27
CA VAL A 470 -15.51 1.04 -28.35
C VAL A 470 -15.25 -0.35 -27.74
N LYS A 471 -15.59 -1.40 -28.50
CA LYS A 471 -15.45 -2.80 -28.06
C LYS A 471 -14.10 -3.07 -27.41
N ALA A 472 -14.16 -3.67 -26.23
CA ALA A 472 -13.00 -4.11 -25.46
C ALA A 472 -13.40 -5.30 -24.57
N ASP A 473 -12.46 -6.22 -24.36
CA ASP A 473 -12.64 -7.36 -23.48
C ASP A 473 -11.73 -7.24 -22.26
N TYR A 474 -12.34 -7.35 -21.08
CA TYR A 474 -11.68 -7.23 -19.79
C TYR A 474 -11.67 -8.59 -19.10
N TYR A 475 -10.49 -9.20 -18.94
CA TYR A 475 -10.34 -10.47 -18.24
C TYR A 475 -9.73 -10.19 -16.86
N ILE A 476 -10.42 -10.61 -15.80
CA ILE A 476 -9.94 -10.43 -14.42
C ILE A 476 -9.93 -11.76 -13.69
N ILE A 477 -8.81 -12.11 -13.05
CA ILE A 477 -8.75 -13.25 -12.12
C ILE A 477 -8.87 -12.74 -10.70
N ASN A 478 -10.07 -12.85 -10.14
CA ASN A 478 -10.39 -12.38 -8.79
C ASN A 478 -11.58 -13.16 -8.21
N ASN A 479 -11.39 -13.70 -7.00
CA ASN A 479 -12.42 -14.44 -6.26
C ASN A 479 -13.14 -13.62 -5.17
N ASP A 480 -12.90 -12.31 -5.09
CA ASP A 480 -13.59 -11.42 -4.16
C ASP A 480 -14.80 -10.76 -4.84
N GLU A 481 -15.98 -11.33 -4.61
CA GLU A 481 -17.24 -10.83 -5.13
C GLU A 481 -17.52 -9.38 -4.74
N GLY A 482 -17.11 -8.93 -3.55
CA GLY A 482 -17.30 -7.55 -3.11
C GLY A 482 -16.53 -6.58 -4.01
N VAL A 483 -15.31 -6.96 -4.39
CA VAL A 483 -14.46 -6.20 -5.32
C VAL A 483 -15.04 -6.22 -6.74
N VAL A 484 -15.40 -7.41 -7.24
CA VAL A 484 -15.95 -7.57 -8.60
C VAL A 484 -17.26 -6.79 -8.75
N ASN A 485 -18.17 -6.89 -7.77
CA ASN A 485 -19.45 -6.17 -7.79
C ASN A 485 -19.26 -4.66 -7.73
N LEU A 486 -18.32 -4.16 -6.93
CA LEU A 486 -18.04 -2.73 -6.89
C LEU A 486 -17.44 -2.22 -8.20
N LEU A 487 -16.58 -3.01 -8.85
CA LEU A 487 -16.03 -2.72 -10.17
C LEU A 487 -17.12 -2.68 -11.25
N ILE A 488 -18.01 -3.68 -11.31
CA ILE A 488 -19.13 -3.74 -12.25
C ILE A 488 -20.01 -2.49 -12.14
N LYS A 489 -20.28 -2.02 -10.91
CA LYS A 489 -21.04 -0.77 -10.68
C LYS A 489 -20.41 0.47 -11.31
N GLN A 490 -19.10 0.47 -11.59
CA GLN A 490 -18.40 1.57 -12.25
C GLN A 490 -18.33 1.42 -13.78
N LEU A 491 -18.80 0.31 -14.34
CA LEU A 491 -18.78 0.00 -15.77
C LEU A 491 -20.22 -0.10 -16.28
N LYS A 492 -20.86 1.05 -16.48
CA LYS A 492 -22.28 1.13 -16.80
C LYS A 492 -22.62 0.30 -18.04
N GLY A 493 -23.51 -0.68 -17.90
CA GLY A 493 -24.01 -1.49 -19.01
C GLY A 493 -23.07 -2.59 -19.50
N ILE A 494 -21.94 -2.83 -18.84
CA ILE A 494 -20.99 -3.90 -19.20
C ILE A 494 -21.65 -5.28 -19.24
N ASN A 495 -21.29 -6.11 -20.22
CA ASN A 495 -21.67 -7.52 -20.24
C ASN A 495 -20.72 -8.32 -19.35
N VAL A 496 -21.24 -9.13 -18.43
CA VAL A 496 -20.42 -9.87 -17.45
C VAL A 496 -20.57 -11.38 -17.69
N TYR A 497 -19.43 -12.07 -17.72
CA TYR A 497 -19.34 -13.51 -17.88
C TYR A 497 -18.45 -14.07 -16.77
N ASN A 498 -18.95 -15.04 -16.02
CA ASN A 498 -18.14 -15.77 -15.04
C ASN A 498 -17.55 -16.99 -15.73
N LEU A 499 -16.24 -17.18 -15.56
CA LEU A 499 -15.49 -18.28 -16.12
C LEU A 499 -14.80 -19.05 -15.00
N ASP A 500 -14.65 -20.35 -15.22
CA ASP A 500 -13.82 -21.19 -14.35
C ASP A 500 -12.35 -21.02 -14.72
N PHE A 501 -11.49 -21.06 -13.70
CA PHE A 501 -10.05 -21.01 -13.87
C PHE A 501 -9.46 -22.22 -13.18
N ASP A 502 -9.35 -23.32 -13.91
CA ASP A 502 -8.89 -24.58 -13.38
C ASP A 502 -7.38 -24.51 -13.20
N VAL A 503 -6.92 -24.40 -11.96
CA VAL A 503 -5.49 -24.42 -11.62
C VAL A 503 -5.25 -25.46 -10.55
N GLN A 504 -4.28 -26.34 -10.78
CA GLN A 504 -3.96 -27.39 -9.85
C GLN A 504 -3.26 -26.82 -8.63
N ARG A 505 -3.86 -27.05 -7.46
CA ARG A 505 -3.18 -26.77 -6.19
C ARG A 505 -2.06 -27.78 -6.01
N GLN A 506 -0.90 -27.30 -5.58
CA GLN A 506 0.13 -28.15 -5.01
C GLN A 506 -0.51 -28.97 -3.90
N GLU A 507 -0.44 -30.29 -4.04
CA GLU A 507 -0.73 -31.19 -2.93
C GLU A 507 0.07 -30.70 -1.73
N ARG A 508 -0.58 -30.59 -0.57
CA ARG A 508 0.19 -30.44 0.66
C ARG A 508 1.10 -31.66 0.68
N LYS A 509 2.39 -31.47 0.40
CA LYS A 509 3.40 -32.44 0.84
C LYS A 509 3.06 -32.69 2.30
N GLU A 510 2.66 -33.91 2.63
CA GLU A 510 2.65 -34.33 4.02
C GLU A 510 3.99 -33.89 4.54
N TYR A 511 3.96 -32.98 5.50
CA TYR A 511 5.16 -32.43 6.06
C TYR A 511 5.81 -33.63 6.75
N ASP A 512 6.83 -34.21 6.11
CA ASP A 512 7.57 -35.30 6.72
C ASP A 512 8.29 -34.69 7.93
N ASN A 513 7.61 -34.80 9.07
CA ASN A 513 8.10 -34.32 10.35
C ASN A 513 9.28 -35.16 10.85
N SER A 514 9.74 -36.19 10.11
CA SER A 514 10.92 -36.99 10.45
C SER A 514 12.16 -36.12 10.72
N ASN A 515 12.37 -35.08 9.91
CA ASN A 515 13.51 -34.16 10.06
C ASN A 515 13.32 -33.10 11.17
N ARG A 516 12.08 -32.84 11.63
CA ARG A 516 11.81 -31.99 12.81
C ARG A 516 11.74 -32.78 14.11
N PHE A 517 11.50 -34.09 14.01
CA PHE A 517 11.51 -34.99 15.16
C PHE A 517 12.93 -35.21 15.63
N LYS A 518 13.87 -35.50 14.72
CA LYS A 518 15.30 -35.55 15.04
C LYS A 518 15.72 -34.27 15.77
N ASP A 519 16.28 -34.44 16.97
CA ASP A 519 16.72 -33.39 17.90
C ASP A 519 15.61 -32.60 18.62
N SER A 520 14.34 -32.94 18.41
CA SER A 520 13.24 -32.41 19.22
C SER A 520 13.28 -32.92 20.65
N TYR A 521 12.63 -32.19 21.57
CA TYR A 521 12.46 -32.67 22.95
C TYR A 521 11.71 -34.01 23.04
N ALA A 522 10.88 -34.36 22.06
CA ALA A 522 10.22 -35.66 22.00
C ALA A 522 11.20 -36.78 21.61
N ASP A 523 12.13 -36.53 20.68
CA ASP A 523 13.22 -37.44 20.33
C ASP A 523 14.24 -37.60 21.45
N LYS A 524 14.66 -36.50 22.09
CA LYS A 524 15.48 -36.54 23.31
C LYS A 524 14.83 -37.35 24.42
N PHE A 525 13.50 -37.22 24.58
CA PHE A 525 12.75 -37.98 25.56
C PHE A 525 12.68 -39.47 25.24
N ILE A 526 12.49 -39.86 23.97
CA ILE A 526 12.55 -41.28 23.55
C ILE A 526 13.94 -41.85 23.78
N LYS A 527 15.00 -41.15 23.39
CA LYS A 527 16.40 -41.56 23.61
C LYS A 527 16.70 -41.73 25.10
N LEU A 528 16.20 -40.81 25.94
CA LEU A 528 16.32 -40.94 27.39
C LEU A 528 15.57 -42.17 27.91
N LEU A 529 14.34 -42.44 27.44
CA LEU A 529 13.61 -43.65 27.86
C LEU A 529 14.32 -44.94 27.41
N ASP A 530 14.96 -44.95 26.24
CA ASP A 530 15.71 -46.11 25.74
C ASP A 530 17.00 -46.37 26.53
N SER A 531 17.57 -45.34 27.18
CA SER A 531 18.78 -45.46 28.00
C SER A 531 18.53 -45.79 29.47
N LEU A 532 17.27 -45.92 29.90
CA LEU A 532 16.92 -46.16 31.30
C LEU A 532 16.63 -47.64 31.57
N ASP A 533 17.11 -48.12 32.71
CA ASP A 533 16.80 -49.45 33.21
C ASP A 533 15.32 -49.61 33.63
N LYS A 534 14.91 -50.85 33.87
CA LYS A 534 13.57 -51.16 34.39
C LYS A 534 13.38 -50.51 35.76
N GLY A 535 12.27 -49.80 35.92
CA GLY A 535 12.01 -49.04 37.13
C GLY A 535 10.99 -47.93 36.97
N GLY A 536 10.66 -47.27 38.08
CA GLY A 536 9.73 -46.15 38.11
C GLY A 536 10.47 -44.82 38.23
N TYR A 537 10.29 -43.92 37.26
CA TYR A 537 10.94 -42.60 37.21
C TYR A 537 9.94 -41.48 37.42
N LYS A 538 10.31 -40.42 38.16
CA LYS A 538 9.46 -39.24 38.36
C LYS A 538 9.44 -38.38 37.09
N LYS A 539 8.27 -37.90 36.67
CA LYS A 539 8.10 -37.04 35.48
C LYS A 539 8.92 -35.75 35.54
N ASN A 540 9.02 -35.13 36.72
CA ASN A 540 9.84 -33.92 36.89
C ASN A 540 11.32 -34.19 36.60
N TRP A 541 11.85 -35.32 37.08
CA TRP A 541 13.23 -35.71 36.85
C TRP A 541 13.49 -35.95 35.36
N LEU A 542 12.64 -36.73 34.70
CA LEU A 542 12.78 -37.00 33.26
C LEU A 542 12.71 -35.73 32.41
N ARG A 543 11.84 -34.78 32.80
CA ARG A 543 11.73 -33.46 32.15
C ARG A 543 13.02 -32.65 32.29
N GLU A 544 13.65 -32.68 33.45
CA GLU A 544 14.93 -32.00 33.72
C GLU A 544 16.08 -32.63 32.93
N GLN A 545 16.11 -33.96 32.80
CA GLN A 545 17.13 -34.66 32.01
C GLN A 545 17.10 -34.31 30.52
N ILE A 546 15.94 -33.91 29.98
CA ILE A 546 15.84 -33.41 28.60
C ILE A 546 15.88 -31.87 28.51
N GLU A 547 16.17 -31.16 29.61
CA GLU A 547 16.24 -29.69 29.68
C GLU A 547 14.93 -28.99 29.23
N TYR A 548 13.77 -29.57 29.55
CA TYR A 548 12.47 -28.99 29.16
C TYR A 548 11.90 -28.08 30.24
N GLU A 549 11.94 -26.76 30.04
CA GLU A 549 11.61 -25.76 31.06
C GLU A 549 10.14 -25.79 31.54
N SER A 550 9.19 -26.08 30.65
CA SER A 550 7.76 -25.92 30.98
C SER A 550 7.14 -27.15 31.64
N LYS A 551 6.93 -27.10 32.96
CA LYS A 551 6.20 -28.13 33.72
C LYS A 551 4.75 -28.32 33.23
N ALA A 552 4.05 -27.22 32.94
CA ALA A 552 2.64 -27.26 32.53
C ALA A 552 2.43 -27.89 31.14
N GLN A 553 3.42 -27.74 30.25
CA GLN A 553 3.30 -28.23 28.87
C GLN A 553 3.94 -29.61 28.66
N PHE A 554 4.72 -30.12 29.60
CA PHE A 554 5.43 -31.40 29.45
C PHE A 554 4.49 -32.57 29.10
N SER A 555 3.36 -32.69 29.81
CA SER A 555 2.37 -33.74 29.52
C SER A 555 1.74 -33.58 28.13
N ASN A 556 1.40 -32.34 27.73
CA ASN A 556 0.67 -32.08 26.49
C ASN A 556 1.58 -32.11 25.24
N LYS A 557 2.84 -31.69 25.37
CA LYS A 557 3.76 -31.57 24.23
C LYS A 557 4.76 -32.70 24.11
N ILE A 558 5.11 -33.39 25.20
CA ILE A 558 6.10 -34.47 25.19
C ILE A 558 5.40 -35.82 25.41
N LEU A 559 4.75 -36.04 26.56
CA LEU A 559 4.10 -37.34 26.85
C LEU A 559 2.95 -37.66 25.90
N ASN A 560 2.23 -36.64 25.43
CA ASN A 560 1.14 -36.78 24.46
C ASN A 560 1.61 -36.69 23.00
N HIS A 561 2.91 -36.55 22.75
CA HIS A 561 3.44 -36.56 21.38
C HIS A 561 3.18 -37.94 20.73
N PRO A 562 2.70 -38.00 19.47
CA PRO A 562 2.32 -39.26 18.82
C PRO A 562 3.44 -40.31 18.83
N GLU A 563 4.67 -39.89 18.50
CA GLU A 563 5.83 -40.80 18.46
C GLU A 563 6.26 -41.30 19.85
N VAL A 564 6.17 -40.46 20.88
CA VAL A 564 6.46 -40.87 22.27
C VAL A 564 5.43 -41.90 22.73
N LYS A 565 4.14 -41.68 22.43
CA LYS A 565 3.07 -42.64 22.76
C LYS A 565 3.28 -43.98 22.07
N LYS A 566 3.57 -43.97 20.76
CA LYS A 566 3.87 -45.20 20.00
C LYS A 566 5.05 -45.95 20.61
N TYR A 567 6.13 -45.24 20.92
CA TYR A 567 7.32 -45.84 21.52
C TYR A 567 7.04 -46.42 22.93
N MET A 568 6.32 -45.68 23.78
CA MET A 568 5.95 -46.16 25.11
C MET A 568 5.06 -47.41 25.05
N ILE A 569 4.12 -47.47 24.11
CA ILE A 569 3.31 -48.67 23.86
C ILE A 569 4.21 -49.82 23.40
N TYR A 570 5.07 -49.58 22.42
CA TYR A 570 5.99 -50.59 21.88
C TYR A 570 6.93 -51.18 22.94
N LYS A 571 7.40 -50.36 23.89
CA LYS A 571 8.30 -50.77 24.99
C LYS A 571 7.58 -51.14 26.29
N ASN A 572 6.25 -51.26 26.29
CA ASN A 572 5.45 -51.53 27.50
C ASN A 572 5.70 -50.55 28.66
N ILE A 573 5.98 -49.28 28.35
CA ILE A 573 6.23 -48.24 29.34
C ILE A 573 4.90 -47.61 29.79
N ILE A 574 4.64 -47.63 31.09
CA ILE A 574 3.38 -47.21 31.69
C ILE A 574 3.48 -45.78 32.24
N ASN A 575 2.59 -44.90 31.80
CA ASN A 575 2.44 -43.55 32.36
C ASN A 575 1.39 -43.55 33.48
N ARG A 576 1.81 -43.49 34.75
CA ARG A 576 0.90 -43.56 35.91
C ARG A 576 1.14 -42.40 36.88
N GLY A 577 0.15 -41.51 37.02
CA GLY A 577 0.20 -40.38 37.94
C GLY A 577 1.41 -39.46 37.67
N GLN A 578 2.30 -39.30 38.64
CA GLN A 578 3.53 -38.50 38.53
C GLN A 578 4.76 -39.31 38.08
N ARG A 579 4.59 -40.57 37.67
CA ARG A 579 5.69 -41.45 37.28
C ARG A 579 5.52 -42.04 35.89
N ILE A 580 6.64 -42.41 35.29
CA ILE A 580 6.77 -43.25 34.10
C ILE A 580 7.44 -44.54 34.56
N ILE A 581 6.87 -45.70 34.22
CA ILE A 581 7.33 -47.01 34.68
C ILE A 581 7.78 -47.79 33.45
N ILE A 582 9.06 -48.19 33.43
CA ILE A 582 9.65 -49.03 32.40
C ILE A 582 9.63 -50.47 32.93
N VAL A 583 8.96 -51.38 32.22
CA VAL A 583 8.61 -52.74 32.68
C VAL A 583 9.64 -53.78 32.27
#